data_AF-A0A7Y5M224-F1
#
_entry.id   AF-A0A7Y5M224-F1
#
_cell.length_a   1.000
_cell.length_b   1.000
_cell.length_c   1.000
_cell.angle_alpha   90.00
_cell.angle_beta   90.00
_cell.angle_gamma   90.00
#
_symmetry.space_group_name_H-M   'P 1'
#
loop_
_entity.id
_entity.type
_entity.pdbx_description
1 polymer ?
#
loop_
_entity_poly.entity_id
_entity_poly.type
_entity_poly.pdbx_seq_one_letter_code
_entity_poly.pdbx_strand_id
1 'polypeptide(L)'
;PGKRRIALLRPGFLPVPEREIVVEPAGRVVIPAPEWVPEVVVEAALPGLPPPPPAVLEAQRALRLPRGFVRTAEGRIFSEKDGAEMVLVAEGEFTMGSPANEDERPVHRPFLSSFLVDRHEVTTGQYRRFCEATNREFPRQEGEGFRKHPVTMVDWNDAAAYAAWAGRRLPSEAEWEKAARGTDGREYPWGNADDPALRNGEGGGDGFPQTSPGGAFPGGASPCGALDMAGNVWEWVGDWYDHNYYEVSPSENPHGPSQGQPMRDGKPYRVLRSGSWYNGQWGHSRVSNRNPSYYRGPDDPDHRWHHIGFRAVLAGGPAVPSTARKTLQEEPAGRNPGAAARAGVFVLCSPEVVDGGQLPKDYTGDGTSSTLPLAWSSAPEGTKSYALVMHHVAPDGEIKWYWVLYGIAPTVRELPKNARGISTLGNNSVNGRAEYAPPHSKGPGPKTYVYTIYALSSAPKLDLPPLRVNREVLLRAMKDLILASAELRVVYTRQGMANE
;
A
#
# COMPACT_ATOMS: atom_id res chain seq x y z
N PRO A 1 5.16 50.05 -25.70
CA PRO A 1 4.31 51.24 -25.46
C PRO A 1 2.83 50.92 -25.75
N GLY A 2 2.00 50.89 -24.71
CA GLY A 2 0.56 50.62 -24.83
C GLY A 2 0.10 49.34 -24.13
N LYS A 3 0.20 49.32 -22.80
CA LYS A 3 -0.61 48.40 -21.98
C LYS A 3 -2.05 48.91 -22.02
N ARG A 4 -3.01 48.11 -22.50
CA ARG A 4 -4.44 48.36 -22.22
C ARG A 4 -4.85 47.49 -21.03
N ARG A 5 -5.18 48.15 -19.91
CA ARG A 5 -5.88 47.57 -18.75
C ARG A 5 -7.37 47.81 -18.95
N ILE A 6 -8.18 46.75 -18.87
CA ILE A 6 -9.62 46.88 -18.67
C ILE A 6 -9.87 46.54 -17.21
N ALA A 7 -10.23 47.53 -16.42
CA ALA A 7 -10.60 47.37 -15.01
C ALA A 7 -12.11 47.20 -14.90
N LEU A 8 -12.57 46.08 -14.35
CA LEU A 8 -13.91 45.95 -13.80
C LEU A 8 -13.83 46.31 -12.32
N LEU A 9 -14.19 47.55 -12.00
CA LEU A 9 -14.29 48.05 -10.63
C LEU A 9 -15.57 47.52 -9.98
N ARG A 10 -15.43 46.79 -8.87
CA ARG A 10 -16.43 46.76 -7.79
C ARG A 10 -15.76 47.32 -6.52
N PRO A 11 -16.40 48.22 -5.75
CA PRO A 11 -15.79 48.80 -4.56
C PRO A 11 -15.84 47.80 -3.40
N GLY A 12 -14.72 47.59 -2.69
CA GLY A 12 -14.72 46.92 -1.37
C GLY A 12 -13.56 45.99 -1.04
N PHE A 13 -12.65 45.66 -1.96
CA PHE A 13 -11.48 44.81 -1.67
C PHE A 13 -10.19 45.47 -2.17
N LEU A 14 -9.14 45.42 -1.34
CA LEU A 14 -7.78 45.82 -1.71
C LEU A 14 -7.27 44.97 -2.89
N PRO A 15 -6.50 45.54 -3.83
CA PRO A 15 -6.04 44.82 -5.02
C PRO A 15 -4.95 43.82 -4.65
N VAL A 16 -5.12 42.55 -5.04
CA VAL A 16 -4.05 41.54 -5.01
C VAL A 16 -3.10 41.83 -6.18
N PRO A 17 -1.78 41.99 -5.96
CA PRO A 17 -0.83 42.15 -7.06
C PRO A 17 -0.62 40.82 -7.77
N GLU A 18 -0.69 40.82 -9.11
CA GLU A 18 -0.19 39.72 -9.95
C GLU A 18 1.30 39.49 -9.65
N ARG A 19 1.71 38.25 -9.33
CA ARG A 19 3.11 37.90 -9.12
C ARG A 19 3.49 36.59 -9.80
N GLU A 20 4.68 36.62 -10.40
CA GLU A 20 5.34 35.56 -11.16
C GLU A 20 5.76 34.39 -10.27
N ILE A 21 5.62 33.17 -10.80
CA ILE A 21 6.12 31.92 -10.23
C ILE A 21 7.56 31.73 -10.70
N VAL A 22 8.51 31.58 -9.77
CA VAL A 22 9.89 31.19 -10.07
C VAL A 22 10.07 29.72 -9.70
N VAL A 23 10.47 28.91 -10.67
CA VAL A 23 10.78 27.48 -10.48
C VAL A 23 12.28 27.30 -10.42
N GLU A 24 12.80 26.82 -9.29
CA GLU A 24 14.20 26.41 -9.13
C GLU A 24 14.38 24.89 -9.31
N PRO A 25 15.59 24.43 -9.72
CA PRO A 25 15.85 23.03 -10.01
C PRO A 25 16.04 22.21 -8.73
N ALA A 26 14.94 21.72 -8.13
CA ALA A 26 14.91 20.59 -7.17
C ALA A 26 13.47 20.17 -6.76
N GLY A 27 12.42 20.55 -7.48
CA GLY A 27 11.04 20.21 -7.10
C GLY A 27 10.52 20.94 -5.84
N ARG A 28 11.19 22.02 -5.43
CA ARG A 28 10.77 22.87 -4.31
C ARG A 28 9.82 23.95 -4.83
N VAL A 29 8.53 23.88 -4.47
CA VAL A 29 7.57 24.95 -4.75
C VAL A 29 7.62 25.93 -3.58
N VAL A 30 8.15 27.13 -3.82
CA VAL A 30 8.21 28.21 -2.82
C VAL A 30 7.08 29.19 -3.12
N ILE A 31 6.06 29.22 -2.27
CA ILE A 31 5.03 30.26 -2.28
C ILE A 31 5.39 31.25 -1.17
N PRO A 32 5.66 32.53 -1.45
CA PRO A 32 5.96 33.51 -0.41
C PRO A 32 4.72 33.81 0.43
N ALA A 33 4.81 33.65 1.76
CA ALA A 33 3.75 33.95 2.71
C ALA A 33 3.82 35.43 3.19
N PRO A 34 2.70 36.02 3.70
CA PRO A 34 2.69 37.37 4.28
C PRO A 34 3.49 37.48 5.59
N GLU A 35 4.01 38.67 5.90
CA GLU A 35 4.95 39.02 6.99
C GLU A 35 4.58 38.60 8.44
N TRP A 36 3.40 38.04 8.70
CA TRP A 36 2.97 37.62 10.04
C TRP A 36 2.72 36.12 10.19
N VAL A 37 3.01 35.32 9.15
CA VAL A 37 2.98 33.85 9.21
C VAL A 37 4.43 33.34 9.14
N PRO A 38 4.94 32.62 10.16
CA PRO A 38 6.29 32.07 10.10
C PRO A 38 6.43 31.16 8.88
N GLU A 39 7.58 31.24 8.20
CA GLU A 39 7.94 30.51 6.98
C GLU A 39 7.41 29.06 7.00
N VAL A 40 6.33 28.81 6.27
CA VAL A 40 5.90 27.44 5.99
C VAL A 40 6.75 26.95 4.84
N VAL A 41 7.91 26.38 5.16
CA VAL A 41 8.50 25.38 4.27
C VAL A 41 7.43 24.30 4.14
N VAL A 42 6.85 24.15 2.95
CA VAL A 42 6.13 22.93 2.61
C VAL A 42 7.20 21.86 2.54
N GLU A 43 7.52 21.25 3.69
CA GLU A 43 8.17 19.95 3.69
C GLU A 43 7.21 19.03 2.93
N ALA A 44 7.57 18.73 1.68
CA ALA A 44 6.96 17.65 0.94
C ALA A 44 6.92 16.44 1.88
N ALA A 45 5.74 15.81 1.96
CA ALA A 45 5.42 14.55 2.64
C ALA A 45 6.58 13.91 3.40
N LEU A 46 6.42 13.74 4.72
CA LEU A 46 7.14 12.79 5.57
C LEU A 46 8.40 12.19 4.90
N PRO A 47 9.63 12.64 5.23
CA PRO A 47 10.83 12.17 4.54
C PRO A 47 10.86 10.62 4.51
N GLY A 48 10.83 10.04 3.30
CA GLY A 48 11.03 8.61 3.09
C GLY A 48 9.81 7.76 2.69
N LEU A 49 8.61 8.30 2.45
CA LEU A 49 7.53 7.48 1.87
C LEU A 49 7.87 7.06 0.42
N PRO A 50 7.59 5.81 0.03
CA PRO A 50 7.71 5.39 -1.38
C PRO A 50 6.94 6.33 -2.30
N PRO A 51 7.30 6.47 -3.57
CA PRO A 51 6.38 7.06 -4.54
C PRO A 51 5.11 6.21 -4.69
N PRO A 52 3.97 6.79 -5.09
CA PRO A 52 2.83 6.01 -5.58
C PRO A 52 3.23 5.09 -6.74
N PRO A 53 2.43 4.06 -7.06
CA PRO A 53 2.70 3.15 -8.18
C PRO A 53 3.00 3.90 -9.48
N PRO A 54 3.97 3.44 -10.30
CA PRO A 54 4.36 4.15 -11.53
C PRO A 54 3.19 4.44 -12.48
N ALA A 55 2.26 3.49 -12.64
CA ALA A 55 1.07 3.67 -13.47
C ALA A 55 0.13 4.76 -12.94
N VAL A 56 0.01 4.87 -11.61
CA VAL A 56 -0.75 5.93 -10.94
C VAL A 56 -0.07 7.28 -11.18
N LEU A 57 1.26 7.36 -11.03
CA LEU A 57 2.02 8.58 -11.31
C LEU A 57 1.91 9.02 -12.77
N GLU A 58 2.00 8.08 -13.72
CA GLU A 58 1.82 8.35 -15.14
C GLU A 58 0.43 8.93 -15.43
N ALA A 59 -0.62 8.28 -14.92
CA ALA A 59 -1.99 8.77 -15.07
C ALA A 59 -2.19 10.16 -14.43
N GLN A 60 -1.60 10.39 -13.25
CA GLN A 60 -1.67 11.68 -12.55
C GLN A 60 -1.04 12.83 -13.33
N ARG A 61 -0.01 12.58 -14.16
CA ARG A 61 0.61 13.60 -15.03
C ARG A 61 -0.36 14.16 -16.06
N ALA A 62 -1.32 13.37 -16.50
CA ALA A 62 -2.32 13.76 -17.50
C ALA A 62 -3.54 14.49 -16.88
N LEU A 63 -3.69 14.49 -15.55
CA LEU A 63 -4.85 15.09 -14.91
C LEU A 63 -4.83 16.63 -15.02
N ARG A 64 -5.98 17.21 -15.35
CA ARG A 64 -6.32 18.59 -15.05
C ARG A 64 -6.71 18.70 -13.57
N LEU A 65 -5.97 19.49 -12.81
CA LEU A 65 -6.25 19.73 -11.41
C LEU A 65 -7.08 21.00 -11.23
N PRO A 66 -8.04 21.02 -10.29
CA PRO A 66 -8.70 22.26 -9.91
C PRO A 66 -7.73 23.20 -9.18
N ARG A 67 -8.13 24.46 -9.01
CA ARG A 67 -7.37 25.44 -8.22
C ARG A 67 -7.20 24.93 -6.78
N GLY A 68 -6.06 25.23 -6.16
CA GLY A 68 -5.74 24.75 -4.80
C GLY A 68 -4.99 23.42 -4.78
N PHE A 69 -4.69 22.82 -5.93
CA PHE A 69 -3.96 21.56 -6.04
C PHE A 69 -2.84 21.68 -7.06
N VAL A 70 -1.66 21.18 -6.69
CA VAL A 70 -0.44 21.25 -7.50
C VAL A 70 0.08 19.86 -7.80
N ARG A 71 0.79 19.74 -8.92
CA ARG A 71 1.47 18.51 -9.34
C ARG A 71 2.95 18.75 -9.52
N THR A 72 3.77 17.83 -9.00
CA THR A 72 5.23 17.85 -9.23
C THR A 72 5.60 17.29 -10.61
N ALA A 73 6.85 17.48 -11.04
CA ALA A 73 7.33 16.92 -12.31
C ALA A 73 7.22 15.39 -12.36
N GLU A 74 7.34 14.72 -11.21
CA GLU A 74 7.25 13.27 -11.06
C GLU A 74 5.80 12.76 -11.17
N GLY A 75 4.80 13.64 -11.06
CA GLY A 75 3.39 13.30 -11.15
C GLY A 75 2.65 13.24 -9.80
N ARG A 76 3.31 13.57 -8.68
CA ARG A 76 2.68 13.56 -7.35
C ARG A 76 1.76 14.77 -7.17
N ILE A 77 0.61 14.59 -6.53
CA ILE A 77 -0.41 15.64 -6.39
C ILE A 77 -0.51 16.03 -4.92
N PHE A 78 -0.52 17.34 -4.67
CA PHE A 78 -0.63 17.91 -3.33
C PHE A 78 -1.71 18.98 -3.26
N SER A 79 -2.41 19.04 -2.14
CA SER A 79 -3.25 20.17 -1.78
C SER A 79 -2.36 21.33 -1.30
N GLU A 80 -2.54 22.51 -1.90
CA GLU A 80 -1.85 23.74 -1.48
C GLU A 80 -2.32 24.24 -0.11
N LYS A 81 -3.52 23.81 0.31
CA LYS A 81 -4.18 24.32 1.51
C LYS A 81 -3.64 23.72 2.81
N ASP A 82 -3.30 22.44 2.78
CA ASP A 82 -2.88 21.67 3.95
C ASP A 82 -1.65 20.79 3.70
N GLY A 83 -1.16 20.72 2.46
CA GLY A 83 -0.02 19.90 2.08
C GLY A 83 -0.32 18.40 1.96
N ALA A 84 -1.60 17.98 1.98
CA ALA A 84 -1.96 16.58 1.81
C ALA A 84 -1.52 16.05 0.43
N GLU A 85 -0.77 14.95 0.43
CA GLU A 85 -0.52 14.18 -0.80
C GLU A 85 -1.79 13.40 -1.15
N MET A 86 -2.16 13.40 -2.42
CA MET A 86 -3.30 12.64 -2.92
C MET A 86 -2.88 11.66 -4.02
N VAL A 87 -3.58 10.53 -4.08
CA VAL A 87 -3.38 9.49 -5.09
C VAL A 87 -4.64 9.25 -5.91
N LEU A 88 -4.47 8.97 -7.20
CA LEU A 88 -5.57 8.71 -8.13
C LEU A 88 -6.13 7.30 -7.95
N VAL A 89 -7.44 7.22 -7.75
CA VAL A 89 -8.21 5.99 -7.92
C VAL A 89 -8.88 6.04 -9.29
N ALA A 90 -8.57 5.04 -10.11
CA ALA A 90 -9.10 4.94 -11.46
C ALA A 90 -10.63 4.75 -11.45
N GLU A 91 -11.32 5.27 -12.48
CA GLU A 91 -12.71 4.93 -12.72
C GLU A 91 -12.88 3.43 -13.04
N GLY A 92 -14.09 2.90 -12.92
CA GLY A 92 -14.41 1.51 -13.25
C GLY A 92 -15.24 0.81 -12.20
N GLU A 93 -15.70 -0.39 -12.54
CA GLU A 93 -16.34 -1.31 -11.62
C GLU A 93 -15.33 -1.91 -10.65
N PHE A 94 -15.79 -2.26 -9.45
CA PHE A 94 -15.02 -3.04 -8.49
C PHE A 94 -15.92 -3.97 -7.70
N THR A 95 -15.34 -4.99 -7.06
CA THR A 95 -16.08 -5.89 -6.18
C THR A 95 -16.25 -5.25 -4.80
N MET A 96 -17.48 -4.87 -4.45
CA MET A 96 -17.83 -4.27 -3.16
C MET A 96 -18.48 -5.28 -2.22
N GLY A 97 -18.07 -5.27 -0.95
CA GLY A 97 -18.57 -6.16 0.09
C GLY A 97 -17.81 -7.48 0.23
N SER A 98 -18.34 -8.38 1.05
CA SER A 98 -17.78 -9.72 1.28
C SER A 98 -18.83 -10.68 1.85
N PRO A 99 -18.60 -12.01 1.81
CA PRO A 99 -19.46 -12.97 2.47
C PRO A 99 -19.22 -13.09 3.98
N ALA A 100 -18.26 -12.36 4.56
CA ALA A 100 -17.79 -12.57 5.93
C ALA A 100 -18.79 -12.12 7.00
N ASN A 101 -19.55 -11.05 6.73
CA ASN A 101 -20.56 -10.50 7.65
C ASN A 101 -21.88 -10.22 6.90
N GLU A 102 -22.99 -10.19 7.63
CA GLU A 102 -24.33 -9.98 7.06
C GLU A 102 -24.48 -8.61 6.40
N ASP A 103 -23.97 -7.56 7.03
CA ASP A 103 -24.04 -6.17 6.54
C ASP A 103 -23.01 -5.85 5.45
N GLU A 104 -22.16 -6.81 5.09
CA GLU A 104 -21.23 -6.74 3.96
C GLU A 104 -21.80 -7.42 2.69
N ARG A 105 -23.03 -7.94 2.78
CA ARG A 105 -23.72 -8.67 1.71
C ARG A 105 -24.91 -7.86 1.18
N PRO A 106 -25.32 -8.12 -0.08
CA PRO A 106 -24.65 -8.96 -1.07
C PRO A 106 -23.37 -8.31 -1.61
N VAL A 107 -22.44 -9.17 -2.03
CA VAL A 107 -21.32 -8.72 -2.88
C VAL A 107 -21.89 -8.21 -4.19
N HIS A 108 -21.55 -6.98 -4.57
CA HIS A 108 -22.07 -6.31 -5.76
C HIS A 108 -20.96 -5.53 -6.48
N ARG A 109 -21.26 -4.98 -7.67
CA ARG A 109 -20.27 -4.36 -8.56
C ARG A 109 -20.65 -2.95 -9.02
N PRO A 110 -20.56 -1.94 -8.15
CA PRO A 110 -20.84 -0.58 -8.57
C PRO A 110 -19.68 -0.02 -9.40
N PHE A 111 -20.01 0.84 -10.36
CA PHE A 111 -19.08 1.67 -11.11
C PHE A 111 -18.79 2.95 -10.33
N LEU A 112 -17.50 3.28 -10.16
CA LEU A 112 -17.07 4.59 -9.64
C LEU A 112 -16.38 5.39 -10.72
N SER A 113 -16.66 6.69 -10.77
CA SER A 113 -15.85 7.66 -11.51
C SER A 113 -14.48 7.82 -10.86
N SER A 114 -13.49 8.34 -11.58
CA SER A 114 -12.16 8.55 -11.01
C SER A 114 -12.18 9.70 -10.00
N PHE A 115 -11.44 9.52 -8.91
CA PHE A 115 -11.30 10.51 -7.84
C PHE A 115 -9.88 10.49 -7.28
N LEU A 116 -9.51 11.55 -6.58
CA LEU A 116 -8.27 11.60 -5.80
C LEU A 116 -8.61 11.35 -4.34
N VAL A 117 -7.82 10.53 -3.66
CA VAL A 117 -7.94 10.26 -2.20
C VAL A 117 -6.67 10.69 -1.49
N ASP A 118 -6.80 11.25 -0.29
CA ASP A 118 -5.67 11.54 0.58
C ASP A 118 -4.87 10.25 0.82
N ARG A 119 -3.55 10.35 0.66
CA ARG A 119 -2.65 9.19 0.63
C ARG A 119 -2.58 8.47 1.98
N HIS A 120 -2.70 9.19 3.07
CA HIS A 120 -2.86 8.67 4.44
C HIS A 120 -3.94 9.51 5.12
N GLU A 121 -4.31 9.13 6.35
CA GLU A 121 -5.28 9.87 7.15
C GLU A 121 -4.83 11.31 7.41
N VAL A 122 -5.79 12.21 7.64
CA VAL A 122 -5.50 13.60 7.98
C VAL A 122 -4.69 13.63 9.26
N THR A 123 -3.50 14.23 9.20
CA THR A 123 -2.59 14.31 10.34
C THR A 123 -3.01 15.41 11.32
N THR A 124 -2.56 15.31 12.57
CA THR A 124 -2.74 16.38 13.56
C THR A 124 -2.14 17.71 13.09
N GLY A 125 -1.00 17.69 12.39
CA GLY A 125 -0.37 18.89 11.83
C GLY A 125 -1.21 19.54 10.72
N GLN A 126 -1.87 18.74 9.89
CA GLN A 126 -2.82 19.22 8.89
C GLN A 126 -4.08 19.80 9.55
N TYR A 127 -4.66 19.07 10.51
CA TYR A 127 -5.84 19.51 11.25
C TYR A 127 -5.60 20.79 12.08
N ARG A 128 -4.39 20.96 12.62
CA ARG A 128 -4.01 22.18 13.34
C ARG A 128 -4.10 23.43 12.45
N ARG A 129 -3.70 23.34 11.18
CA ARG A 129 -3.85 24.45 10.21
C ARG A 129 -5.32 24.82 10.00
N PHE A 130 -6.21 23.83 9.99
CA PHE A 130 -7.65 24.07 9.92
C PHE A 130 -8.17 24.79 11.17
N CYS A 131 -7.79 24.33 12.37
CA CYS A 131 -8.15 24.98 13.62
C CYS A 131 -7.68 26.44 13.66
N GLU A 132 -6.42 26.70 13.31
CA GLU A 132 -5.84 28.05 13.22
C GLU A 132 -6.57 28.93 12.21
N ALA A 133 -6.85 28.41 11.00
CA ALA A 133 -7.49 29.16 9.93
C ALA A 133 -8.99 29.44 10.18
N THR A 134 -9.64 28.67 11.06
CA THR A 134 -11.08 28.77 11.34
C THR A 134 -11.40 29.20 12.77
N ASN A 135 -10.37 29.45 13.58
CA ASN A 135 -10.47 29.76 15.01
C ASN A 135 -11.28 28.69 15.78
N ARG A 136 -11.11 27.42 15.41
CA ARG A 136 -11.70 26.28 16.11
C ARG A 136 -10.74 25.76 17.17
N GLU A 137 -11.29 25.25 18.27
CA GLU A 137 -10.50 24.57 19.29
C GLU A 137 -9.86 23.30 18.71
N PHE A 138 -8.59 23.08 19.03
CA PHE A 138 -7.88 21.88 18.62
C PHE A 138 -8.21 20.73 19.58
N PRO A 139 -8.60 19.54 19.07
CA PRO A 139 -8.90 18.41 19.94
C PRO A 139 -7.65 18.02 20.75
N ARG A 140 -7.83 17.62 22.01
CA ARG A 140 -6.72 17.33 22.92
C ARG A 140 -5.95 16.07 22.49
N GLN A 141 -4.93 16.27 21.65
CA GLN A 141 -3.98 15.29 21.17
C GLN A 141 -2.61 15.98 21.07
N GLU A 142 -1.87 16.05 22.19
CA GLU A 142 -0.75 16.98 22.34
C GLU A 142 0.64 16.32 22.44
N GLY A 143 1.63 16.98 21.82
CA GLY A 143 3.05 16.62 21.78
C GLY A 143 3.63 16.73 20.36
N GLU A 144 4.84 17.28 20.22
CA GLU A 144 5.54 17.39 18.91
C GLU A 144 5.66 16.04 18.17
N GLY A 145 5.75 14.94 18.92
CA GLY A 145 5.79 13.58 18.37
C GLY A 145 4.54 13.18 17.57
N PHE A 146 3.37 13.79 17.86
CA PHE A 146 2.11 13.42 17.22
C PHE A 146 1.81 14.22 15.95
N ARG A 147 2.61 15.24 15.59
CA ARG A 147 2.35 16.12 14.43
C ARG A 147 2.07 15.36 13.13
N LYS A 148 2.66 14.17 13.00
CA LYS A 148 2.61 13.28 11.82
C LYS A 148 1.61 12.12 11.95
N HIS A 149 0.98 11.97 13.11
CA HIS A 149 -0.01 10.95 13.40
C HIS A 149 -1.39 11.39 12.90
N PRO A 150 -2.33 10.46 12.64
CA PRO A 150 -3.72 10.80 12.35
C PRO A 150 -4.32 11.66 13.46
N VAL A 151 -5.08 12.67 13.07
CA VAL A 151 -5.94 13.38 14.01
C VAL A 151 -7.04 12.43 14.49
N THR A 152 -7.22 12.38 15.80
CA THR A 152 -8.29 11.63 16.46
C THR A 152 -9.08 12.56 17.36
N MET A 153 -10.04 12.03 18.12
CA MET A 153 -10.94 12.85 18.95
C MET A 153 -11.74 13.88 18.13
N VAL A 154 -12.12 13.50 16.91
CA VAL A 154 -12.97 14.28 16.00
C VAL A 154 -14.24 13.50 15.68
N ASP A 155 -15.36 14.20 15.68
CA ASP A 155 -16.64 13.65 15.22
C ASP A 155 -16.78 13.78 13.69
N TRP A 156 -17.86 13.23 13.13
CA TRP A 156 -18.11 13.26 11.69
C TRP A 156 -18.27 14.69 11.15
N ASN A 157 -18.88 15.60 11.92
CA ASN A 157 -19.09 16.98 11.50
C ASN A 157 -17.77 17.75 11.44
N ASP A 158 -16.88 17.50 12.39
CA ASP A 158 -15.51 18.02 12.39
C ASP A 158 -14.71 17.52 11.19
N ALA A 159 -14.79 16.23 10.89
CA ALA A 159 -14.15 15.62 9.73
C ALA A 159 -14.68 16.21 8.41
N ALA A 160 -16.01 16.34 8.28
CA ALA A 160 -16.66 16.95 7.13
C ALA A 160 -16.31 18.45 6.97
N ALA A 161 -16.27 19.20 8.07
CA ALA A 161 -15.90 20.60 8.08
C ALA A 161 -14.45 20.82 7.66
N TYR A 162 -13.52 19.98 8.14
CA TYR A 162 -12.13 19.98 7.68
C TYR A 162 -12.06 19.71 6.18
N ALA A 163 -12.71 18.64 5.70
CA ALA A 163 -12.64 18.25 4.30
C ALA A 163 -13.17 19.38 3.39
N ALA A 164 -14.31 19.97 3.76
CA ALA A 164 -14.88 21.11 3.04
C ALA A 164 -13.95 22.32 3.06
N TRP A 165 -13.36 22.66 4.21
CA TRP A 165 -12.35 23.72 4.30
C TRP A 165 -11.18 23.41 3.37
N ALA A 166 -10.68 22.19 3.32
CA ALA A 166 -9.57 21.77 2.47
C ALA A 166 -9.91 21.70 0.97
N GLY A 167 -11.14 22.06 0.56
CA GLY A 167 -11.60 22.01 -0.83
C GLY A 167 -11.92 20.59 -1.30
N ARG A 168 -12.25 19.69 -0.37
CA ARG A 168 -12.47 18.26 -0.55
C ARG A 168 -13.79 17.85 0.12
N ARG A 169 -14.05 16.55 0.22
CA ARG A 169 -15.15 15.96 1.01
C ARG A 169 -14.70 14.64 1.65
N LEU A 170 -15.52 14.09 2.54
CA LEU A 170 -15.31 12.70 2.97
C LEU A 170 -15.55 11.74 1.79
N PRO A 171 -14.80 10.63 1.70
CA PRO A 171 -15.06 9.57 0.71
C PRO A 171 -16.45 9.00 0.90
N SER A 172 -17.08 8.50 -0.17
CA SER A 172 -18.17 7.56 0.05
C SER A 172 -17.64 6.22 0.58
N GLU A 173 -18.50 5.40 1.17
CA GLU A 173 -18.15 4.05 1.60
C GLU A 173 -17.55 3.23 0.44
N ALA A 174 -18.15 3.35 -0.75
CA ALA A 174 -17.67 2.67 -1.95
C ALA A 174 -16.32 3.21 -2.43
N GLU A 175 -16.13 4.54 -2.42
CA GLU A 175 -14.84 5.15 -2.78
C GLU A 175 -13.73 4.70 -1.83
N TRP A 176 -14.01 4.66 -0.53
CA TRP A 176 -13.06 4.20 0.47
C TRP A 176 -12.67 2.74 0.22
N GLU A 177 -13.65 1.86 0.01
CA GLU A 177 -13.39 0.43 -0.22
C GLU A 177 -12.62 0.18 -1.52
N LYS A 178 -12.98 0.87 -2.61
CA LYS A 178 -12.24 0.78 -3.88
C LYS A 178 -10.82 1.31 -3.76
N ALA A 179 -10.62 2.41 -3.04
CA ALA A 179 -9.28 2.93 -2.77
C ALA A 179 -8.44 1.92 -1.99
N ALA A 180 -9.02 1.22 -1.02
CA ALA A 180 -8.34 0.23 -0.21
C ALA A 180 -7.98 -1.04 -1.00
N ARG A 181 -8.92 -1.58 -1.79
CA ARG A 181 -8.82 -2.93 -2.35
C ARG A 181 -8.54 -2.98 -3.85
N GLY A 182 -8.75 -1.89 -4.58
CA GLY A 182 -8.78 -1.91 -6.04
C GLY A 182 -10.01 -2.64 -6.58
N THR A 183 -9.83 -3.45 -7.63
CA THR A 183 -10.95 -4.08 -8.37
C THR A 183 -11.09 -5.59 -8.15
N ASP A 184 -10.10 -6.23 -7.53
CA ASP A 184 -9.96 -7.69 -7.48
C ASP A 184 -10.65 -8.37 -6.29
N GLY A 185 -11.28 -7.60 -5.40
CA GLY A 185 -12.02 -8.13 -4.25
C GLY A 185 -11.15 -8.62 -3.09
N ARG A 186 -9.87 -8.21 -3.03
CA ARG A 186 -8.95 -8.59 -1.94
C ARG A 186 -9.46 -8.21 -0.55
N GLU A 187 -9.10 -9.02 0.45
CA GLU A 187 -9.56 -8.86 1.84
C GLU A 187 -8.86 -7.72 2.62
N TYR A 188 -7.57 -7.51 2.34
CA TYR A 188 -6.72 -6.46 2.90
C TYR A 188 -6.11 -5.64 1.75
N PRO A 189 -5.63 -4.40 1.99
CA PRO A 189 -5.06 -3.57 0.92
C PRO A 189 -3.92 -4.26 0.16
N TRP A 190 -3.14 -5.07 0.85
CA TRP A 190 -2.00 -5.82 0.31
C TRP A 190 -2.35 -7.21 -0.26
N GLY A 191 -3.55 -7.74 -0.05
CA GLY A 191 -3.94 -9.07 -0.53
C GLY A 191 -4.95 -9.78 0.38
N ASN A 192 -5.00 -11.11 0.31
CA ASN A 192 -5.98 -11.92 1.07
C ASN A 192 -5.45 -12.50 2.37
N ALA A 193 -4.12 -12.58 2.53
CA ALA A 193 -3.52 -13.05 3.76
C ALA A 193 -3.46 -11.91 4.77
N ASP A 194 -3.97 -12.14 5.97
CA ASP A 194 -3.77 -11.23 7.08
C ASP A 194 -2.28 -11.18 7.44
N ASP A 195 -1.70 -9.97 7.40
CA ASP A 195 -0.33 -9.72 7.81
C ASP A 195 -0.29 -8.52 8.78
N PRO A 196 -0.17 -8.78 10.11
CA PRO A 196 -0.07 -7.72 11.10
C PRO A 196 1.16 -6.82 10.93
N ALA A 197 2.23 -7.26 10.24
CA ALA A 197 3.43 -6.45 10.01
C ALA A 197 3.22 -5.33 8.96
N LEU A 198 2.08 -5.32 8.28
CA LEU A 198 1.71 -4.36 7.23
C LEU A 198 0.73 -3.28 7.71
N ARG A 199 0.38 -3.26 9.00
CA ARG A 199 -0.48 -2.24 9.60
C ARG A 199 -0.09 -1.92 11.04
N ASN A 200 -0.58 -0.79 11.54
CA ASN A 200 -0.64 -0.52 12.97
C ASN A 200 -1.86 -1.24 13.59
N GLY A 201 -1.62 -2.12 14.56
CA GLY A 201 -2.62 -2.99 15.17
C GLY A 201 -2.65 -2.93 16.70
N GLU A 202 -3.51 -3.76 17.30
CA GLU A 202 -3.67 -3.80 18.76
C GLU A 202 -2.46 -4.43 19.46
N GLY A 203 -2.04 -3.80 20.56
CA GLY A 203 -1.05 -4.35 21.50
C GLY A 203 0.37 -3.82 21.35
N GLY A 204 0.64 -2.94 20.37
CA GLY A 204 1.91 -2.22 20.24
C GLY A 204 3.15 -3.06 19.93
N GLY A 205 2.97 -4.34 19.59
CA GLY A 205 4.07 -5.23 19.15
C GLY A 205 4.70 -4.83 17.81
N ASP A 206 4.07 -3.89 17.10
CA ASP A 206 4.53 -3.24 15.88
C ASP A 206 5.41 -1.99 16.14
N GLY A 207 5.66 -1.67 17.42
CA GLY A 207 6.43 -0.49 17.84
C GLY A 207 5.58 0.76 18.10
N PHE A 208 4.26 0.70 17.91
CA PHE A 208 3.33 1.80 18.15
C PHE A 208 2.25 1.40 19.16
N PRO A 209 2.37 1.77 20.46
CA PRO A 209 1.34 1.45 21.45
C PRO A 209 0.02 2.22 21.26
N GLN A 210 -0.03 3.14 20.29
CA GLN A 210 -1.18 3.97 19.92
C GLN A 210 -1.16 4.19 18.40
N THR A 211 -1.76 5.27 17.91
CA THR A 211 -1.59 5.71 16.51
C THR A 211 -0.12 5.73 16.08
N SER A 212 0.14 5.46 14.82
CA SER A 212 1.45 5.59 14.18
C SER A 212 1.45 6.83 13.28
N PRO A 213 2.61 7.41 12.94
CA PRO A 213 2.70 8.39 11.87
C PRO A 213 2.09 7.84 10.58
N GLY A 214 1.43 8.70 9.79
CA GLY A 214 0.90 8.31 8.48
C GLY A 214 1.99 7.68 7.61
N GLY A 215 1.70 6.54 7.02
CA GLY A 215 2.61 5.80 6.16
C GLY A 215 3.77 5.11 6.88
N ALA A 216 3.69 4.88 8.19
CA ALA A 216 4.68 4.05 8.91
C ALA A 216 4.74 2.60 8.38
N PHE A 217 3.66 2.14 7.74
CA PHE A 217 3.53 0.80 7.15
C PHE A 217 3.42 0.85 5.62
N PRO A 218 4.47 1.30 4.89
CA PRO A 218 4.40 1.46 3.44
C PRO A 218 4.24 0.14 2.66
N GLY A 219 4.52 -1.02 3.29
CA GLY A 219 4.24 -2.33 2.70
C GLY A 219 2.73 -2.68 2.69
N GLY A 220 1.92 -1.98 3.48
CA GLY A 220 0.47 -2.11 3.51
C GLY A 220 -0.25 -1.23 2.49
N ALA A 221 0.46 -0.70 1.50
CA ALA A 221 -0.12 0.16 0.48
C ALA A 221 -1.20 -0.59 -0.34
N SER A 222 -2.30 0.10 -0.57
CA SER A 222 -3.34 -0.31 -1.53
C SER A 222 -2.84 -0.26 -2.98
N PRO A 223 -3.57 -0.87 -3.95
CA PRO A 223 -3.21 -0.81 -5.38
C PRO A 223 -3.02 0.59 -5.95
N CYS A 224 -3.71 1.61 -5.40
CA CYS A 224 -3.59 2.99 -5.84
C CYS A 224 -2.46 3.76 -5.12
N GLY A 225 -1.83 3.15 -4.11
CA GLY A 225 -0.77 3.77 -3.31
C GLY A 225 -1.26 4.53 -2.07
N ALA A 226 -2.56 4.44 -1.74
CA ALA A 226 -3.08 4.88 -0.45
C ALA A 226 -2.58 3.94 0.67
N LEU A 227 -2.16 4.54 1.78
CA LEU A 227 -1.53 3.91 2.93
C LEU A 227 -2.50 3.87 4.10
N ASP A 228 -2.22 2.97 5.05
CA ASP A 228 -2.94 2.82 6.32
C ASP A 228 -4.45 2.60 6.15
N MET A 229 -4.87 2.04 5.01
CA MET A 229 -6.25 1.66 4.72
C MET A 229 -6.73 0.43 5.54
N ALA A 230 -5.87 -0.10 6.41
CA ALA A 230 -6.18 -1.18 7.34
C ALA A 230 -5.42 -0.91 8.66
N GLY A 231 -6.15 -0.82 9.77
CA GLY A 231 -5.58 -0.51 11.08
C GLY A 231 -5.38 0.99 11.31
N ASN A 232 -4.48 1.34 12.23
CA ASN A 232 -4.22 2.70 12.70
C ASN A 232 -5.46 3.38 13.31
N VAL A 233 -6.35 3.97 12.53
CA VAL A 233 -7.60 4.54 13.04
C VAL A 233 -8.79 4.09 12.21
N TRP A 234 -9.96 3.99 12.86
CA TRP A 234 -11.21 3.96 12.10
C TRP A 234 -11.36 5.25 11.31
N GLU A 235 -11.94 5.16 10.12
CA GLU A 235 -12.08 6.32 9.26
C GLU A 235 -13.55 6.65 8.99
N TRP A 236 -13.91 7.90 9.27
CA TRP A 236 -15.19 8.46 8.84
C TRP A 236 -15.31 8.48 7.32
N VAL A 237 -16.44 7.97 6.83
CA VAL A 237 -16.88 8.16 5.43
C VAL A 237 -18.16 9.00 5.39
N GLY A 238 -18.56 9.47 4.21
CA GLY A 238 -19.71 10.35 4.02
C GLY A 238 -21.06 9.68 4.26
N ASP A 239 -21.10 8.36 4.16
CA ASP A 239 -22.34 7.58 4.08
C ASP A 239 -23.02 7.45 5.45
N TRP A 240 -24.34 7.51 5.41
CA TRP A 240 -25.16 6.95 6.47
C TRP A 240 -25.06 5.41 6.45
N TYR A 241 -25.12 4.79 7.61
CA TYR A 241 -25.18 3.34 7.76
C TYR A 241 -26.62 2.86 7.63
N ASP A 242 -26.79 1.83 6.83
CA ASP A 242 -27.95 0.95 6.78
C ASP A 242 -27.44 -0.48 6.55
N HIS A 243 -27.95 -1.41 7.35
CA HIS A 243 -27.57 -2.82 7.37
C HIS A 243 -27.84 -3.49 6.01
N ASN A 244 -28.92 -3.13 5.34
CA ASN A 244 -29.36 -3.74 4.09
C ASN A 244 -29.03 -2.91 2.84
N TYR A 245 -28.25 -1.82 2.98
CA TYR A 245 -28.03 -0.89 1.87
C TYR A 245 -27.48 -1.58 0.61
N TYR A 246 -26.64 -2.60 0.76
CA TYR A 246 -26.03 -3.31 -0.36
C TYR A 246 -27.06 -4.03 -1.25
N GLU A 247 -28.26 -4.35 -0.75
CA GLU A 247 -29.35 -4.94 -1.53
C GLU A 247 -29.99 -3.95 -2.52
N VAL A 248 -29.90 -2.65 -2.21
CA VAL A 248 -30.55 -1.56 -2.95
C VAL A 248 -29.54 -0.51 -3.46
N SER A 249 -28.25 -0.80 -3.34
CA SER A 249 -27.16 0.09 -3.73
C SER A 249 -27.23 0.39 -5.24
N PRO A 250 -27.20 1.67 -5.65
CA PRO A 250 -27.19 2.02 -7.07
C PRO A 250 -25.90 1.55 -7.75
N SER A 251 -26.00 1.23 -9.04
CA SER A 251 -24.87 0.71 -9.82
C SER A 251 -23.80 1.75 -10.15
N GLU A 252 -24.06 3.05 -9.96
CA GLU A 252 -23.12 4.12 -10.29
C GLU A 252 -22.95 5.08 -9.11
N ASN A 253 -21.70 5.30 -8.71
CA ASN A 253 -21.29 6.21 -7.65
C ASN A 253 -22.21 6.17 -6.39
N PRO A 254 -22.36 5.01 -5.72
CA PRO A 254 -23.17 4.93 -4.50
C PRO A 254 -22.60 5.83 -3.39
N HIS A 255 -23.52 6.49 -2.68
CA HIS A 255 -23.27 7.47 -1.61
C HIS A 255 -24.08 7.16 -0.33
N GLY A 256 -24.48 5.90 -0.16
CA GLY A 256 -25.26 5.46 0.98
C GLY A 256 -26.75 5.83 0.86
N PRO A 257 -27.55 5.46 1.87
CA PRO A 257 -28.93 5.87 1.96
C PRO A 257 -29.02 7.37 2.30
N SER A 258 -30.15 7.99 1.99
CA SER A 258 -30.39 9.41 2.31
C SER A 258 -30.53 9.68 3.81
N GLN A 259 -30.82 8.65 4.61
CA GLN A 259 -30.91 8.67 6.07
C GLN A 259 -30.32 7.39 6.65
N GLY A 260 -29.74 7.48 7.86
CA GLY A 260 -29.21 6.31 8.55
C GLY A 260 -30.30 5.47 9.19
N GLN A 261 -30.16 4.14 9.11
CA GLN A 261 -31.01 3.21 9.83
C GLN A 261 -30.81 3.40 11.34
N PRO A 262 -31.89 3.59 12.11
CA PRO A 262 -31.81 3.58 13.57
C PRO A 262 -31.28 2.24 14.09
N MET A 263 -30.27 2.26 14.97
CA MET A 263 -29.78 1.04 15.63
C MET A 263 -30.51 0.79 16.95
N ARG A 264 -29.98 -0.07 17.82
CA ARG A 264 -30.59 -0.47 19.10
C ARG A 264 -30.91 0.70 20.04
N ASP A 265 -30.21 1.82 19.93
CA ASP A 265 -30.44 3.05 20.72
C ASP A 265 -31.50 3.99 20.08
N GLY A 266 -32.08 3.62 18.94
CA GLY A 266 -33.07 4.39 18.21
C GLY A 266 -32.53 5.57 17.40
N LYS A 267 -31.20 5.73 17.28
CA LYS A 267 -30.58 6.86 16.59
C LYS A 267 -29.93 6.42 15.26
N PRO A 268 -29.85 7.30 14.23
CA PRO A 268 -29.20 6.97 12.95
C PRO A 268 -27.68 7.00 13.07
N TYR A 269 -26.97 6.17 12.31
CA TYR A 269 -25.51 6.05 12.38
C TYR A 269 -24.85 6.36 11.03
N ARG A 270 -23.66 6.96 11.05
CA ARG A 270 -22.68 7.01 9.96
C ARG A 270 -21.81 5.75 9.95
N VAL A 271 -21.25 5.47 8.79
CA VAL A 271 -20.32 4.35 8.57
C VAL A 271 -18.90 4.73 9.01
N LEU A 272 -18.21 3.79 9.66
CA LEU A 272 -16.75 3.76 9.76
C LEU A 272 -16.19 2.60 8.94
N ARG A 273 -15.01 2.80 8.36
CA ARG A 273 -14.26 1.77 7.63
C ARG A 273 -12.87 1.56 8.26
N SER A 274 -12.20 0.49 7.84
CA SER A 274 -10.93 -0.02 8.42
C SER A 274 -11.14 -0.77 9.73
N GLY A 275 -10.12 -0.72 10.59
CA GLY A 275 -10.08 -1.01 12.02
C GLY A 275 -9.10 -0.02 12.66
N SER A 276 -8.74 -0.17 13.93
CA SER A 276 -7.80 0.77 14.60
C SER A 276 -6.71 0.07 15.39
N TRP A 277 -5.73 0.85 15.86
CA TRP A 277 -4.71 0.40 16.82
C TRP A 277 -5.33 -0.08 18.15
N TYR A 278 -6.57 0.29 18.47
CA TYR A 278 -7.22 -0.09 19.73
C TYR A 278 -7.93 -1.44 19.65
N ASN A 279 -8.45 -1.81 18.47
CA ASN A 279 -9.31 -2.98 18.30
C ASN A 279 -9.18 -3.63 16.93
N GLY A 280 -8.00 -3.54 16.30
CA GLY A 280 -7.77 -4.00 14.92
C GLY A 280 -7.69 -5.52 14.74
N GLN A 281 -7.72 -6.30 15.82
CA GLN A 281 -7.77 -7.77 15.80
C GLN A 281 -9.18 -8.29 15.42
N TRP A 282 -9.34 -9.61 15.29
CA TRP A 282 -10.62 -10.29 14.99
C TRP A 282 -11.24 -9.94 13.63
N GLY A 283 -10.41 -9.62 12.63
CA GLY A 283 -10.90 -9.30 11.29
C GLY A 283 -11.52 -7.91 11.17
N HIS A 284 -11.31 -7.02 12.15
CA HIS A 284 -11.77 -5.64 12.02
C HIS A 284 -10.99 -4.86 10.96
N SER A 285 -9.72 -5.20 10.71
CA SER A 285 -8.89 -4.48 9.71
C SER A 285 -9.17 -4.89 8.25
N ARG A 286 -10.21 -5.69 7.98
CA ARG A 286 -10.60 -6.07 6.62
C ARG A 286 -11.15 -4.86 5.87
N VAL A 287 -10.83 -4.76 4.58
CA VAL A 287 -11.26 -3.62 3.77
C VAL A 287 -12.77 -3.54 3.62
N SER A 288 -13.52 -4.64 3.75
CA SER A 288 -15.00 -4.63 3.64
C SER A 288 -15.71 -4.39 4.96
N ASN A 289 -14.98 -4.31 6.08
CA ASN A 289 -15.60 -4.20 7.41
C ASN A 289 -16.30 -2.85 7.60
N ARG A 290 -17.59 -2.89 7.89
CA ARG A 290 -18.45 -1.73 8.12
C ARG A 290 -18.77 -1.69 9.59
N ASN A 291 -18.40 -0.62 10.29
CA ASN A 291 -18.71 -0.54 11.71
C ASN A 291 -19.53 0.69 12.05
N PRO A 292 -20.80 0.51 12.45
CA PRO A 292 -21.61 1.62 12.94
C PRO A 292 -21.44 1.86 14.46
N SER A 293 -21.00 0.90 15.26
CA SER A 293 -21.23 0.95 16.72
C SER A 293 -20.09 1.59 17.53
N TYR A 294 -18.83 1.56 17.07
CA TYR A 294 -17.69 1.90 17.93
C TYR A 294 -17.63 3.36 18.43
N TYR A 295 -18.31 4.30 17.78
CA TYR A 295 -18.30 5.69 18.24
C TYR A 295 -19.47 6.07 19.17
N ARG A 296 -20.48 5.21 19.34
CA ARG A 296 -21.55 5.44 20.32
C ARG A 296 -21.43 4.47 21.47
N GLY A 297 -20.88 4.98 22.58
CA GLY A 297 -21.26 4.46 23.88
C GLY A 297 -22.76 4.63 24.11
N PRO A 298 -23.35 4.01 25.16
CA PRO A 298 -24.79 4.04 25.41
C PRO A 298 -25.44 5.45 25.45
N ASP A 299 -24.66 6.53 25.58
CA ASP A 299 -25.17 7.85 25.95
C ASP A 299 -24.94 9.02 24.94
N ASP A 300 -24.10 8.91 23.90
CA ASP A 300 -23.69 10.11 23.12
C ASP A 300 -23.42 9.87 21.62
N PRO A 301 -24.16 10.53 20.69
CA PRO A 301 -23.96 10.42 19.26
C PRO A 301 -22.82 11.24 18.66
N ASP A 302 -22.26 12.20 19.41
CA ASP A 302 -21.16 13.09 18.99
C ASP A 302 -19.84 12.76 19.72
N HIS A 303 -19.77 11.57 20.31
CA HIS A 303 -18.65 11.19 21.15
C HIS A 303 -17.34 11.05 20.36
N ARG A 304 -16.32 11.77 20.82
CA ARG A 304 -14.99 11.83 20.23
C ARG A 304 -14.14 10.70 20.78
N TRP A 305 -13.65 9.81 19.92
CA TRP A 305 -12.80 8.69 20.32
C TRP A 305 -11.37 8.83 19.83
N HIS A 306 -10.43 8.36 20.65
CA HIS A 306 -8.98 8.47 20.44
C HIS A 306 -8.43 7.53 19.35
N HIS A 307 -9.28 6.69 18.77
CA HIS A 307 -8.95 5.70 17.74
C HIS A 307 -9.80 5.85 16.47
N ILE A 308 -10.46 7.00 16.30
CA ILE A 308 -11.26 7.37 15.13
C ILE A 308 -10.69 8.66 14.53
N GLY A 309 -10.39 8.62 13.24
CA GLY A 309 -9.95 9.74 12.41
C GLY A 309 -10.67 9.72 11.06
N PHE A 310 -10.02 10.22 10.02
CA PHE A 310 -10.59 10.27 8.68
C PHE A 310 -9.54 10.60 7.62
N ARG A 311 -9.90 10.37 6.35
CA ARG A 311 -9.20 10.90 5.18
C ARG A 311 -10.20 11.60 4.24
N ALA A 312 -9.73 12.47 3.36
CA ALA A 312 -10.60 13.17 2.42
C ALA A 312 -10.38 12.73 0.97
N VAL A 313 -11.37 13.01 0.12
CA VAL A 313 -11.31 12.83 -1.34
C VAL A 313 -11.65 14.11 -2.07
N LEU A 314 -11.08 14.26 -3.25
CA LEU A 314 -11.44 15.28 -4.22
C LEU A 314 -12.17 14.61 -5.37
N ALA A 315 -13.45 14.95 -5.52
CA ALA A 315 -14.27 14.50 -6.63
C ALA A 315 -13.81 15.14 -7.94
N GLY A 316 -13.93 14.40 -9.05
CA GLY A 316 -13.68 14.93 -10.39
C GLY A 316 -12.21 14.87 -10.83
N GLY A 317 -11.61 13.68 -10.77
CA GLY A 317 -10.49 13.41 -11.68
C GLY A 317 -11.02 13.54 -13.12
N PRO A 318 -10.39 14.33 -14.01
CA PRO A 318 -10.83 14.39 -15.40
C PRO A 318 -10.87 12.99 -16.00
N ALA A 319 -11.78 12.79 -16.96
CA ALA A 319 -11.82 11.58 -17.77
C ALA A 319 -10.40 11.18 -18.13
N VAL A 320 -9.93 10.07 -17.53
CA VAL A 320 -8.59 9.56 -17.78
C VAL A 320 -8.52 9.34 -19.29
N PRO A 321 -7.54 9.94 -20.02
CA PRO A 321 -7.44 9.76 -21.45
C PRO A 321 -7.44 8.26 -21.80
N SER A 322 -8.03 7.86 -22.92
CA SER A 322 -8.16 6.44 -23.30
C SER A 322 -6.83 5.66 -23.26
N THR A 323 -5.71 6.34 -23.49
CA THR A 323 -4.35 5.81 -23.36
C THR A 323 -3.99 5.48 -21.91
N ALA A 324 -4.28 6.36 -20.95
CA ALA A 324 -4.06 6.09 -19.53
C ALA A 324 -5.10 5.13 -18.94
N ARG A 325 -6.32 5.05 -19.51
CA ARG A 325 -7.29 3.99 -19.17
C ARG A 325 -6.75 2.60 -19.52
N LYS A 326 -6.13 2.45 -20.69
CA LYS A 326 -5.44 1.21 -21.06
C LYS A 326 -4.29 0.88 -20.12
N THR A 327 -3.45 1.85 -19.74
CA THR A 327 -2.38 1.62 -18.75
C THR A 327 -2.91 1.15 -17.38
N LEU A 328 -4.10 1.60 -16.97
CA LEU A 328 -4.75 1.20 -15.71
C LEU A 328 -5.61 -0.08 -15.82
N GLN A 329 -6.01 -0.49 -17.04
CA GLN A 329 -6.89 -1.64 -17.32
C GLN A 329 -6.19 -2.86 -17.95
N GLU A 330 -5.04 -2.68 -18.63
CA GLU A 330 -4.23 -3.74 -19.25
C GLU A 330 -3.27 -4.41 -18.25
N GLU A 331 -3.33 -4.04 -16.96
CA GLU A 331 -2.80 -4.85 -15.87
C GLU A 331 -3.65 -6.13 -15.76
N PRO A 332 -3.10 -7.34 -15.98
CA PRO A 332 -3.83 -8.56 -15.70
C PRO A 332 -4.22 -8.57 -14.22
N ALA A 333 -5.50 -8.84 -13.95
CA ALA A 333 -6.02 -9.11 -12.62
C ALA A 333 -5.10 -10.14 -11.93
N GLY A 334 -4.37 -9.69 -10.90
CA GLY A 334 -3.32 -10.47 -10.24
C GLY A 334 -1.97 -9.77 -10.11
N ARG A 335 -1.76 -8.60 -10.72
CA ARG A 335 -0.61 -7.75 -10.43
C ARG A 335 -0.90 -6.80 -9.27
N ASN A 336 -0.02 -6.83 -8.28
CA ASN A 336 0.10 -5.81 -7.25
C ASN A 336 1.26 -4.88 -7.67
N PRO A 337 1.01 -3.71 -8.28
CA PRO A 337 2.05 -2.70 -8.52
C PRO A 337 2.37 -1.91 -7.23
N GLY A 338 2.44 -2.62 -6.08
CA GLY A 338 2.47 -2.04 -4.73
C GLY A 338 3.48 -2.68 -3.77
N ALA A 339 4.41 -3.51 -4.27
CA ALA A 339 5.58 -3.95 -3.51
C ALA A 339 6.84 -3.23 -4.04
N ALA A 340 6.84 -1.90 -4.04
CA ALA A 340 8.03 -1.12 -4.35
C ALA A 340 8.19 0.11 -3.43
N ALA A 341 9.31 0.08 -2.70
CA ALA A 341 10.02 1.17 -2.03
C ALA A 341 9.74 1.45 -0.53
N ARG A 342 9.82 0.42 0.32
CA ARG A 342 10.65 0.60 1.53
C ARG A 342 12.11 0.68 1.09
N ALA A 343 12.73 1.84 1.30
CA ALA A 343 14.13 1.80 1.71
C ALA A 343 14.15 1.01 3.03
N GLY A 344 14.74 -0.18 3.02
CA GLY A 344 15.04 -0.87 4.28
C GLY A 344 14.96 -2.40 4.28
N VAL A 345 14.32 -3.08 3.31
CA VAL A 345 14.26 -4.55 3.34
C VAL A 345 14.44 -5.11 1.93
N PHE A 346 15.46 -5.96 1.75
CA PHE A 346 15.73 -6.71 0.53
C PHE A 346 14.64 -7.79 0.37
N VAL A 347 13.99 -7.88 -0.79
CA VAL A 347 12.82 -8.76 -1.02
C VAL A 347 13.07 -9.72 -2.18
N LEU A 348 12.62 -10.97 -2.04
CA LEU A 348 12.57 -11.99 -3.09
C LEU A 348 11.12 -12.39 -3.35
N CYS A 349 10.72 -12.47 -4.61
CA CYS A 349 9.39 -12.89 -5.02
C CYS A 349 9.45 -13.74 -6.30
N SER A 350 8.28 -14.28 -6.69
CA SER A 350 8.08 -14.96 -7.96
C SER A 350 6.77 -14.47 -8.59
N PRO A 351 6.68 -14.31 -9.92
CA PRO A 351 5.43 -13.97 -10.58
C PRO A 351 4.42 -15.13 -10.60
N GLU A 352 4.82 -16.34 -10.22
CA GLU A 352 3.98 -17.54 -10.33
C GLU A 352 3.57 -18.14 -8.97
N VAL A 353 4.16 -17.68 -7.87
CA VAL A 353 3.88 -18.16 -6.52
C VAL A 353 3.97 -17.03 -5.50
N VAL A 354 3.23 -17.17 -4.41
CA VAL A 354 3.32 -16.31 -3.21
C VAL A 354 4.11 -17.02 -2.11
N ASP A 355 4.68 -16.26 -1.17
CA ASP A 355 5.37 -16.84 -0.01
C ASP A 355 4.40 -17.68 0.83
N GLY A 356 4.84 -18.87 1.24
CA GLY A 356 4.02 -19.91 1.87
C GLY A 356 3.03 -20.61 0.92
N GLY A 357 2.94 -20.19 -0.35
CA GLY A 357 2.01 -20.72 -1.35
C GLY A 357 2.40 -22.10 -1.89
N GLN A 358 1.54 -22.68 -2.73
CA GLN A 358 1.83 -23.95 -3.40
C GLN A 358 2.86 -23.77 -4.52
N LEU A 359 3.85 -24.67 -4.59
CA LEU A 359 4.78 -24.77 -5.72
C LEU A 359 4.09 -25.52 -6.87
N PRO A 360 3.88 -24.89 -8.05
CA PRO A 360 3.28 -25.58 -9.18
C PRO A 360 4.08 -26.80 -9.59
N LYS A 361 3.37 -27.85 -9.99
CA LYS A 361 3.94 -29.13 -10.43
C LYS A 361 4.99 -28.97 -11.54
N ASP A 362 4.88 -27.95 -12.38
CA ASP A 362 5.83 -27.65 -13.44
C ASP A 362 7.26 -27.37 -12.97
N TYR A 363 7.42 -26.94 -11.71
CA TYR A 363 8.70 -26.65 -11.08
C TYR A 363 9.29 -27.84 -10.32
N THR A 364 8.56 -28.95 -10.29
CA THR A 364 8.96 -30.18 -9.62
C THR A 364 9.29 -31.25 -10.66
N GLY A 365 9.91 -32.34 -10.21
CA GLY A 365 10.21 -33.48 -11.07
C GLY A 365 8.96 -34.27 -11.48
N ASP A 366 7.79 -33.94 -10.92
CA ASP A 366 6.52 -34.52 -11.37
C ASP A 366 5.94 -33.78 -12.59
N GLY A 367 6.41 -32.56 -12.91
CA GLY A 367 6.01 -31.78 -14.09
C GLY A 367 7.18 -31.49 -15.04
N THR A 368 7.21 -30.30 -15.64
CA THR A 368 8.21 -29.93 -16.66
C THR A 368 9.65 -29.81 -16.15
N SER A 369 9.88 -29.89 -14.83
CA SER A 369 11.20 -29.70 -14.21
C SER A 369 11.83 -28.32 -14.51
N SER A 370 10.99 -27.30 -14.72
CA SER A 370 11.45 -25.94 -14.98
C SER A 370 12.01 -25.28 -13.71
N THR A 371 12.86 -24.27 -13.84
CA THR A 371 13.19 -23.39 -12.70
C THR A 371 12.06 -22.40 -12.47
N LEU A 372 11.73 -22.15 -11.20
CA LEU A 372 10.77 -21.12 -10.82
C LEU A 372 11.31 -19.74 -11.24
N PRO A 373 10.53 -18.89 -11.98
CA PRO A 373 10.94 -17.52 -12.22
C PRO A 373 11.01 -16.75 -10.90
N LEU A 374 12.07 -15.99 -10.68
CA LEU A 374 12.31 -15.23 -9.45
C LEU A 374 12.65 -13.79 -9.77
N ALA A 375 12.25 -12.86 -8.90
CA ALA A 375 12.63 -11.45 -8.97
C ALA A 375 12.94 -10.92 -7.58
N TRP A 376 13.80 -9.91 -7.49
CA TRP A 376 14.14 -9.26 -6.23
C TRP A 376 14.29 -7.75 -6.36
N SER A 377 13.99 -7.05 -5.28
CA SER A 377 14.01 -5.59 -5.20
C SER A 377 14.66 -5.12 -3.89
N SER A 378 15.01 -3.83 -3.83
CA SER A 378 15.56 -3.20 -2.63
C SER A 378 16.85 -3.85 -2.10
N ALA A 379 17.73 -4.30 -3.00
CA ALA A 379 19.07 -4.73 -2.61
C ALA A 379 19.83 -3.55 -1.95
N PRO A 380 20.55 -3.80 -0.84
CA PRO A 380 21.25 -2.75 -0.11
C PRO A 380 22.28 -2.03 -0.98
N GLU A 381 22.51 -0.75 -0.67
CA GLU A 381 23.58 0.02 -1.30
C GLU A 381 24.93 -0.70 -1.09
N GLY A 382 25.80 -0.64 -2.11
CA GLY A 382 27.07 -1.37 -2.10
C GLY A 382 26.98 -2.83 -2.56
N THR A 383 25.81 -3.32 -2.97
CA THR A 383 25.69 -4.65 -3.58
C THR A 383 26.47 -4.72 -4.90
N LYS A 384 27.45 -5.63 -4.96
CA LYS A 384 28.31 -5.88 -6.13
C LYS A 384 28.12 -7.26 -6.75
N SER A 385 27.41 -8.18 -6.09
CA SER A 385 27.05 -9.49 -6.65
C SER A 385 25.85 -10.09 -5.89
N TYR A 386 25.15 -11.05 -6.50
CA TYR A 386 24.17 -11.90 -5.82
C TYR A 386 24.53 -13.39 -5.86
N ALA A 387 23.99 -14.12 -4.89
CA ALA A 387 23.97 -15.58 -4.85
C ALA A 387 22.57 -16.08 -4.47
N LEU A 388 22.15 -17.23 -5.01
CA LEU A 388 20.85 -17.86 -4.74
C LEU A 388 21.05 -19.30 -4.25
N VAL A 389 20.33 -19.69 -3.19
CA VAL A 389 20.26 -21.08 -2.74
C VAL A 389 18.81 -21.50 -2.60
N MET A 390 18.44 -22.66 -3.16
CA MET A 390 17.18 -23.34 -2.89
C MET A 390 17.44 -24.59 -2.05
N HIS A 391 16.76 -24.73 -0.92
CA HIS A 391 16.89 -25.90 -0.05
C HIS A 391 15.57 -26.32 0.61
N HIS A 392 15.55 -27.52 1.19
CA HIS A 392 14.55 -27.92 2.16
C HIS A 392 15.24 -28.55 3.38
N VAL A 393 14.54 -28.51 4.51
CA VAL A 393 14.92 -29.22 5.73
C VAL A 393 13.98 -30.42 5.87
N ALA A 394 14.52 -31.63 5.89
CA ALA A 394 13.77 -32.85 6.10
C ALA A 394 13.34 -32.99 7.59
N PRO A 395 12.34 -33.81 7.92
CA PRO A 395 11.86 -33.96 9.31
C PRO A 395 12.91 -34.41 10.33
N ASP A 396 13.97 -35.10 9.87
CA ASP A 396 15.12 -35.54 10.67
C ASP A 396 16.22 -34.47 10.81
N GLY A 397 15.99 -33.27 10.25
CA GLY A 397 16.94 -32.16 10.25
C GLY A 397 17.95 -32.18 9.11
N GLU A 398 17.92 -33.20 8.23
CA GLU A 398 18.80 -33.24 7.05
C GLU A 398 18.45 -32.10 6.08
N ILE A 399 19.43 -31.31 5.66
CA ILE A 399 19.23 -30.25 4.66
C ILE A 399 19.57 -30.80 3.28
N LYS A 400 18.61 -30.71 2.34
CA LYS A 400 18.88 -31.00 0.92
C LYS A 400 18.74 -29.74 0.09
N TRP A 401 19.66 -29.50 -0.82
CA TRP A 401 19.69 -28.33 -1.68
C TRP A 401 19.54 -28.71 -3.15
N TYR A 402 18.81 -27.86 -3.86
CA TYR A 402 18.30 -28.12 -5.21
C TYR A 402 18.89 -27.17 -6.24
N TRP A 403 19.23 -25.96 -5.81
CA TRP A 403 19.76 -24.93 -6.68
C TRP A 403 20.79 -24.10 -5.95
N VAL A 404 21.97 -23.95 -6.54
CA VAL A 404 23.04 -23.11 -6.02
C VAL A 404 23.53 -22.25 -7.17
N LEU A 405 23.35 -20.94 -7.06
CA LEU A 405 23.84 -19.96 -8.01
C LEU A 405 24.74 -18.95 -7.30
N TYR A 406 25.81 -18.53 -7.97
CA TYR A 406 26.67 -17.46 -7.50
C TYR A 406 27.24 -16.66 -8.68
N GLY A 407 27.79 -15.49 -8.39
CA GLY A 407 28.33 -14.60 -9.41
C GLY A 407 27.27 -13.92 -10.27
N ILE A 408 26.03 -13.81 -9.76
CA ILE A 408 24.98 -13.03 -10.44
C ILE A 408 25.39 -11.55 -10.41
N ALA A 409 25.32 -10.88 -11.56
CA ALA A 409 25.73 -9.48 -11.69
C ALA A 409 24.83 -8.53 -10.88
N PRO A 410 25.36 -7.41 -10.35
CA PRO A 410 24.61 -6.49 -9.49
C PRO A 410 23.57 -5.67 -10.25
N THR A 411 23.49 -5.78 -11.58
CA THR A 411 22.45 -5.17 -12.42
C THR A 411 21.26 -6.10 -12.65
N VAL A 412 21.41 -7.41 -12.39
CA VAL A 412 20.33 -8.38 -12.55
C VAL A 412 19.34 -8.24 -11.40
N ARG A 413 18.04 -8.22 -11.73
CA ARG A 413 16.93 -8.10 -10.76
C ARG A 413 15.97 -9.29 -10.82
N GLU A 414 16.16 -10.19 -11.77
CA GLU A 414 15.30 -11.34 -11.99
C GLU A 414 16.04 -12.51 -12.64
N LEU A 415 15.52 -13.70 -12.40
CA LEU A 415 15.85 -14.93 -13.09
C LEU A 415 14.58 -15.41 -13.79
N PRO A 416 14.49 -15.28 -15.13
CA PRO A 416 13.35 -15.82 -15.86
C PRO A 416 13.28 -17.34 -15.73
N LYS A 417 12.12 -17.91 -16.05
CA LYS A 417 11.91 -19.36 -16.12
C LYS A 417 12.98 -19.98 -17.03
N ASN A 418 13.70 -20.98 -16.52
CA ASN A 418 14.81 -21.66 -17.18
C ASN A 418 15.99 -20.75 -17.57
N ALA A 419 16.27 -19.71 -16.79
CA ALA A 419 17.42 -18.82 -16.97
C ALA A 419 18.75 -19.59 -17.19
N ARG A 420 19.54 -19.15 -18.19
CA ARG A 420 20.88 -19.68 -18.49
C ARG A 420 21.86 -18.54 -18.71
N GLY A 421 23.13 -18.76 -18.37
CA GLY A 421 24.21 -17.80 -18.63
C GLY A 421 24.21 -16.53 -17.77
N ILE A 422 23.32 -16.44 -16.78
CA ILE A 422 23.20 -15.27 -15.86
C ILE A 422 24.11 -15.41 -14.63
N SER A 423 24.57 -16.63 -14.34
CA SER A 423 25.28 -17.00 -13.11
C SER A 423 26.16 -18.22 -13.32
N THR A 424 27.00 -18.53 -12.33
CA THR A 424 27.66 -19.84 -12.22
C THR A 424 26.81 -20.79 -11.36
N LEU A 425 26.70 -22.05 -11.79
CA LEU A 425 25.96 -23.10 -11.08
C LEU A 425 26.89 -23.83 -10.10
N GLY A 426 26.46 -23.98 -8.84
CA GLY A 426 27.03 -24.92 -7.88
C GLY A 426 26.33 -26.27 -7.96
N ASN A 427 26.82 -27.27 -7.21
CA ASN A 427 26.22 -28.59 -7.19
C ASN A 427 24.92 -28.67 -6.35
N ASN A 428 24.10 -29.70 -6.59
CA ASN A 428 22.93 -30.03 -5.78
C ASN A 428 23.11 -31.35 -5.02
N SER A 429 22.35 -31.57 -3.94
CA SER A 429 22.44 -32.80 -3.13
C SER A 429 21.60 -33.96 -3.67
N VAL A 430 20.85 -33.77 -4.76
CA VAL A 430 19.97 -34.80 -5.34
C VAL A 430 20.77 -35.72 -6.26
N ASN A 431 21.61 -35.15 -7.13
CA ASN A 431 22.39 -35.90 -8.11
C ASN A 431 23.87 -35.48 -8.17
N GLY A 432 24.31 -34.52 -7.35
CA GLY A 432 25.70 -34.07 -7.27
C GLY A 432 26.19 -33.23 -8.46
N ARG A 433 25.31 -32.88 -9.41
CA ARG A 433 25.66 -32.11 -10.62
C ARG A 433 25.51 -30.61 -10.39
N ALA A 434 26.24 -29.83 -11.19
CA ALA A 434 26.18 -28.37 -11.19
C ALA A 434 24.99 -27.86 -12.01
N GLU A 435 23.78 -28.14 -11.53
CA GLU A 435 22.51 -27.83 -12.19
C GLU A 435 21.39 -27.65 -11.16
N TYR A 436 20.26 -27.09 -11.61
CA TYR A 436 19.00 -27.17 -10.88
C TYR A 436 18.51 -28.62 -10.83
N ALA A 437 18.31 -29.16 -9.63
CA ALA A 437 17.60 -30.42 -9.43
C ALA A 437 16.16 -30.12 -9.01
N PRO A 438 15.15 -30.48 -9.82
CA PRO A 438 13.77 -30.21 -9.48
C PRO A 438 13.33 -31.03 -8.24
N PRO A 439 12.56 -30.44 -7.31
CA PRO A 439 11.96 -31.17 -6.20
C PRO A 439 11.23 -32.44 -6.63
N HIS A 440 11.57 -33.60 -6.06
CA HIS A 440 10.92 -34.86 -6.39
C HIS A 440 10.85 -35.78 -5.16
N SER A 441 10.29 -35.25 -4.06
CA SER A 441 10.22 -35.98 -2.80
C SER A 441 9.23 -37.16 -2.89
N LYS A 442 9.68 -38.34 -2.45
CA LYS A 442 8.82 -39.54 -2.28
C LYS A 442 8.26 -39.69 -0.86
N GLY A 443 8.70 -38.84 0.07
CA GLY A 443 8.28 -38.90 1.47
C GLY A 443 6.88 -38.33 1.67
N PRO A 444 6.11 -38.82 2.66
CA PRO A 444 4.74 -38.37 2.89
C PRO A 444 4.69 -36.91 3.35
N GLY A 445 3.54 -36.27 3.09
CA GLY A 445 3.19 -34.93 3.57
C GLY A 445 3.82 -33.77 2.80
N PRO A 446 3.38 -32.54 3.11
CA PRO A 446 3.90 -31.32 2.50
C PRO A 446 5.41 -31.16 2.74
N LYS A 447 6.12 -30.64 1.74
CA LYS A 447 7.53 -30.24 1.83
C LYS A 447 7.66 -28.75 1.54
N THR A 448 8.31 -28.02 2.44
CA THR A 448 8.59 -26.59 2.26
C THR A 448 9.97 -26.41 1.65
N TYR A 449 10.02 -25.76 0.50
CA TYR A 449 11.24 -25.37 -0.20
C TYR A 449 11.48 -23.88 0.01
N VAL A 450 12.70 -23.52 0.38
CA VAL A 450 13.10 -22.14 0.68
C VAL A 450 14.12 -21.71 -0.37
N TYR A 451 13.77 -20.68 -1.13
CA TYR A 451 14.68 -19.92 -1.98
C TYR A 451 15.22 -18.76 -1.16
N THR A 452 16.54 -18.62 -1.08
CA THR A 452 17.20 -17.49 -0.42
C THR A 452 18.11 -16.80 -1.40
N ILE A 453 17.90 -15.50 -1.64
CA ILE A 453 18.80 -14.63 -2.40
C ILE A 453 19.65 -13.82 -1.42
N TYR A 454 20.93 -13.66 -1.74
CA TYR A 454 21.89 -12.92 -0.93
C TYR A 454 22.47 -11.77 -1.75
N ALA A 455 22.43 -10.56 -1.20
CA ALA A 455 23.10 -9.38 -1.73
C ALA A 455 24.49 -9.27 -1.09
N LEU A 456 25.53 -9.22 -1.92
CA LEU A 456 26.92 -9.32 -1.47
C LEU A 456 27.71 -8.04 -1.79
N SER A 457 28.58 -7.64 -0.86
CA SER A 457 29.50 -6.50 -1.01
C SER A 457 30.60 -6.72 -2.06
N SER A 458 30.83 -7.97 -2.47
CA SER A 458 31.69 -8.40 -3.57
C SER A 458 31.31 -9.82 -4.03
N ALA A 459 31.76 -10.25 -5.21
CA ALA A 459 31.55 -11.63 -5.66
C ALA A 459 32.38 -12.61 -4.80
N PRO A 460 31.82 -13.76 -4.39
CA PRO A 460 32.54 -14.73 -3.56
C PRO A 460 33.72 -15.31 -4.35
N LYS A 461 34.91 -15.29 -3.73
CA LYS A 461 36.12 -15.90 -4.31
C LYS A 461 36.13 -17.39 -3.99
N LEU A 462 36.00 -18.22 -5.02
CA LEU A 462 35.92 -19.67 -4.92
C LEU A 462 36.99 -20.29 -5.83
N ASP A 463 38.06 -20.82 -5.24
CA ASP A 463 39.10 -21.57 -5.97
C ASP A 463 38.72 -23.05 -6.10
N LEU A 464 37.48 -23.31 -6.53
CA LEU A 464 36.94 -24.65 -6.71
C LEU A 464 36.16 -24.71 -8.02
N PRO A 465 36.23 -25.84 -8.77
CA PRO A 465 35.39 -26.02 -9.94
C PRO A 465 33.91 -26.04 -9.54
N PRO A 466 32.98 -25.60 -10.42
CA PRO A 466 31.53 -25.52 -10.14
C PRO A 466 30.91 -26.75 -9.46
N LEU A 467 31.31 -27.97 -9.88
CA LEU A 467 30.84 -29.25 -9.32
C LEU A 467 31.22 -29.48 -7.84
N ARG A 468 32.18 -28.71 -7.31
CA ARG A 468 32.66 -28.79 -5.92
C ARG A 468 32.15 -27.64 -5.05
N VAL A 469 31.40 -26.70 -5.61
CA VAL A 469 30.75 -25.62 -4.87
C VAL A 469 29.35 -26.08 -4.46
N ASN A 470 29.21 -26.63 -3.27
CA ASN A 470 27.92 -26.95 -2.67
C ASN A 470 27.37 -25.78 -1.83
N ARG A 471 26.19 -25.96 -1.23
CA ARG A 471 25.55 -24.96 -0.36
C ARG A 471 26.50 -24.48 0.74
N GLU A 472 27.12 -25.39 1.51
CA GLU A 472 27.95 -25.04 2.66
C GLU A 472 29.23 -24.31 2.26
N VAL A 473 29.86 -24.71 1.15
CA VAL A 473 31.04 -24.04 0.58
C VAL A 473 30.69 -22.61 0.18
N LEU A 474 29.56 -22.42 -0.51
CA LEU A 474 29.12 -21.08 -0.93
C LEU A 474 28.78 -20.20 0.27
N LEU A 475 27.99 -20.71 1.23
CA LEU A 475 27.61 -19.97 2.44
C LEU A 475 28.83 -19.56 3.27
N ARG A 476 29.84 -20.43 3.37
CA ARG A 476 31.10 -20.10 4.05
C ARG A 476 31.88 -19.01 3.31
N ALA A 477 31.97 -19.10 1.98
CA ALA A 477 32.71 -18.14 1.16
C ALA A 477 32.08 -16.73 1.14
N MET A 478 30.78 -16.63 1.36
CA MET A 478 30.06 -15.36 1.35
C MET A 478 29.78 -14.77 2.74
N LYS A 479 30.07 -15.48 3.84
CA LYS A 479 29.68 -15.12 5.21
C LYS A 479 29.94 -13.65 5.55
N ASP A 480 31.15 -13.15 5.27
CA ASP A 480 31.57 -11.78 5.58
C ASP A 480 31.28 -10.79 4.43
N LEU A 481 30.66 -11.27 3.35
CA LEU A 481 30.26 -10.50 2.18
C LEU A 481 28.76 -10.14 2.20
N ILE A 482 27.94 -10.81 3.01
CA ILE A 482 26.48 -10.63 3.03
C ILE A 482 26.14 -9.23 3.54
N LEU A 483 25.50 -8.43 2.69
CA LEU A 483 24.89 -7.16 3.07
C LEU A 483 23.43 -7.34 3.51
N ALA A 484 22.70 -8.23 2.83
CA ALA A 484 21.34 -8.62 3.18
C ALA A 484 20.98 -9.96 2.53
N SER A 485 19.92 -10.60 3.02
CA SER A 485 19.28 -11.76 2.39
C SER A 485 17.77 -11.61 2.37
N ALA A 486 17.11 -12.25 1.41
CA ALA A 486 15.65 -12.35 1.34
C ALA A 486 15.22 -13.78 1.00
N GLU A 487 14.05 -14.19 1.48
CA GLU A 487 13.54 -15.56 1.33
C GLU A 487 12.18 -15.59 0.63
N LEU A 488 11.95 -16.69 -0.10
CA LEU A 488 10.65 -17.10 -0.62
C LEU A 488 10.46 -18.58 -0.29
N ARG A 489 9.37 -18.90 0.42
CA ARG A 489 9.01 -20.26 0.83
C ARG A 489 7.84 -20.74 0.01
N VAL A 490 7.89 -21.98 -0.43
CA VAL A 490 6.81 -22.62 -1.18
C VAL A 490 6.61 -24.04 -0.70
N VAL A 491 5.37 -24.50 -0.72
CA VAL A 491 4.98 -25.83 -0.25
C VAL A 491 4.64 -26.70 -1.45
N TYR A 492 5.18 -27.91 -1.52
CA TYR A 492 4.71 -28.92 -2.46
C TYR A 492 4.28 -30.17 -1.70
N THR A 493 3.05 -30.60 -1.95
CA THR A 493 2.55 -31.89 -1.50
C THR A 493 2.35 -32.76 -2.73
N ARG A 494 3.11 -33.86 -2.81
CA ARG A 494 2.85 -34.87 -3.82
C ARG A 494 1.54 -35.56 -3.47
N GLN A 495 0.53 -35.46 -4.33
CA GLN A 495 -0.66 -36.29 -4.18
C GLN A 495 -0.21 -37.75 -4.26
N GLY A 496 -0.32 -38.47 -3.15
CA GLY A 496 -0.08 -39.91 -3.14
C GLY A 496 -1.03 -40.56 -4.14
N MET A 497 -0.54 -41.56 -4.87
CA MET A 497 -1.43 -42.52 -5.51
C MET A 497 -2.37 -43.01 -4.41
N ALA A 498 -3.65 -42.65 -4.50
CA ALA A 498 -4.67 -43.34 -3.74
C ALA A 498 -4.50 -44.82 -4.06
N ASN A 499 -4.39 -45.65 -3.01
CA ASN A 499 -4.32 -47.10 -3.13
C ASN A 499 -5.39 -47.58 -4.13
N GLU A 500 -4.95 -48.21 -5.21
CA GLU A 500 -5.67 -49.36 -5.79
C GLU A 500 -5.64 -50.52 -4.79
#